data_AF-A0A927UKE2-F1
#
_entry.id   AF-A0A927UKE2-F1
#
_cell.length_a   1.000
_cell.length_b   1.000
_cell.length_c   1.000
_cell.angle_alpha   90.00
_cell.angle_beta   90.00
_cell.angle_gamma   90.00
#
_symmetry.space_group_name_H-M   'P 1'
#
loop_
_entity.id
_entity.type
_entity.pdbx_description
1 polymer ?
#
loop_
_entity_poly.entity_id
_entity_poly.type
_entity_poly.pdbx_seq_one_letter_code
_entity_poly.pdbx_strand_id
1 'polypeptide(L)'
;MKKQCFNPYLPSWEYIPDGEPYVFGDRVYVYGSHDRFNGYTYCLNDYVCWSAPVSDLSDWRYEGVIYKKNDDPKNPDGEMCLYAPDVTVGPDGRYYLYYVLDHMCIVSVAVCDEPAGKYEFYGYVHYEDGTLLGMKEGDQPQFDPGVHTEGDTTYLYTGFCMANDDSRNGPMVTVLEKDMLTIKEAPRFIAPSKPYSAGSGYEGHEFFEAPSMRKVGNTYYFIYSSINFHELCYATSSSPVEGFVFRGTIVSNNDVGIDTYKPANKPMFYGGNNHGSIVLINDQWYIFYHRHTNGTNFSRQACIERISIDENGRIDQAEMTSCGASGVPLEGKGEYPAYIACNLFCSVEEAYTAGPGDWMDCRFPKLTQDGSDGEECESYIANMRDGAVAGFKYFDCKGINKMSVTCRGGGGSFLVKTSWDGEAVGEIAIHGSNEWKTYTEQISFPDGVNAIYFEYKGYGRASLLSFVLE
;
A
#
# COMPACT_ATOMS: atom_id res chain seq x y z
N MET A 1 9.66 -10.62 25.32
CA MET A 1 10.20 -10.56 23.94
C MET A 1 9.73 -9.25 23.35
N LYS A 2 10.57 -8.57 22.57
CA LYS A 2 10.14 -7.37 21.84
C LYS A 2 9.14 -7.82 20.76
N LYS A 3 8.07 -7.06 20.52
CA LYS A 3 7.11 -7.35 19.46
C LYS A 3 7.86 -7.27 18.11
N GLN A 4 7.66 -8.27 17.25
CA GLN A 4 8.25 -8.27 15.91
C GLN A 4 7.42 -7.39 14.97
N CYS A 5 8.07 -6.75 13.99
CA CYS A 5 7.38 -6.07 12.90
C CYS A 5 7.04 -7.09 11.81
N PHE A 6 5.86 -6.98 11.22
CA PHE A 6 5.52 -7.71 10.00
C PHE A 6 4.56 -6.88 9.13
N ASN A 7 4.38 -7.29 7.87
CA ASN A 7 3.33 -6.75 7.01
C ASN A 7 2.04 -7.57 7.13
N PRO A 8 0.86 -6.92 7.18
CA PRO A 8 0.66 -5.48 7.18
C PRO A 8 1.13 -4.89 8.52
N TYR A 9 1.64 -3.66 8.51
CA TYR A 9 2.25 -3.06 9.71
C TYR A 9 1.21 -2.51 10.69
N LEU A 10 -0.02 -2.30 10.22
CA LEU A 10 -1.20 -1.99 11.03
C LEU A 10 -1.93 -3.29 11.43
N PRO A 11 -2.84 -3.25 12.43
CA PRO A 11 -3.67 -4.41 12.77
C PRO A 11 -4.38 -5.00 11.55
N SER A 12 -4.62 -6.31 11.53
CA SER A 12 -5.14 -6.99 10.34
C SER A 12 -6.55 -6.57 9.94
N TRP A 13 -7.31 -6.00 10.87
CA TRP A 13 -8.66 -5.47 10.64
C TRP A 13 -8.68 -3.99 10.24
N GLU A 14 -7.52 -3.37 10.05
CA GLU A 14 -7.36 -1.96 9.70
C GLU A 14 -6.99 -1.81 8.21
N TYR A 15 -7.71 -0.93 7.50
CA TYR A 15 -7.66 -0.81 6.05
C TYR A 15 -7.36 0.63 5.63
N ILE A 16 -6.08 1.01 5.77
CA ILE A 16 -5.55 2.33 5.41
C ILE A 16 -4.71 2.24 4.12
N PRO A 17 -5.33 2.27 2.94
CA PRO A 17 -4.62 2.44 1.68
C PRO A 17 -4.14 3.87 1.49
N ASP A 18 -3.44 4.08 0.37
CA ASP A 18 -3.00 5.41 -0.05
C ASP A 18 -2.15 6.10 1.01
N GLY A 19 -1.37 5.29 1.75
CA GLY A 19 -0.63 5.72 2.93
C GLY A 19 0.58 6.57 2.57
N GLU A 20 0.50 7.86 2.88
CA GLU A 20 1.56 8.86 2.79
C GLU A 20 2.30 8.98 4.13
N PRO A 21 3.58 8.54 4.18
CA PRO A 21 4.37 8.55 5.40
C PRO A 21 5.14 9.86 5.60
N TYR A 22 5.16 10.37 6.83
CA TYR A 22 5.96 11.53 7.24
C TYR A 22 6.59 11.34 8.61
N VAL A 23 7.82 11.81 8.79
CA VAL A 23 8.46 11.90 10.11
C VAL A 23 8.25 13.30 10.67
N PHE A 24 7.49 13.38 11.76
CA PHE A 24 7.29 14.62 12.52
C PHE A 24 7.75 14.40 13.96
N GLY A 25 8.78 15.15 14.38
CA GLY A 25 9.39 14.95 15.69
C GLY A 25 10.05 13.57 15.80
N ASP A 26 9.64 12.79 16.80
CA ASP A 26 10.17 11.46 17.12
C ASP A 26 9.27 10.32 16.63
N ARG A 27 8.31 10.61 15.75
CA ARG A 27 7.36 9.63 15.21
C ARG A 27 7.26 9.68 13.70
N VAL A 28 7.00 8.52 13.11
CA VAL A 28 6.46 8.42 11.75
C VAL A 28 4.93 8.39 11.84
N TYR A 29 4.27 9.16 10.99
CA TYR A 29 2.83 9.23 10.82
C TYR A 29 2.46 8.73 9.43
N VAL A 30 1.31 8.09 9.31
CA VAL A 30 0.72 7.68 8.03
C VAL A 30 -0.64 8.32 7.90
N TYR A 31 -0.82 9.02 6.78
CA TYR A 31 -2.08 9.63 6.34
C TYR A 31 -2.54 8.87 5.12
N GLY A 32 -3.76 8.38 5.13
CA GLY A 32 -4.26 7.61 4.01
C GLY A 32 -5.77 7.66 3.93
N SER A 33 -6.26 7.15 2.82
CA SER A 33 -7.65 6.77 2.67
C SER A 33 -8.05 5.75 3.74
N HIS A 34 -9.34 5.61 3.99
CA HIS A 34 -9.85 4.61 4.93
C HIS A 34 -10.92 3.76 4.26
N ASP A 35 -10.50 2.59 3.79
CA ASP A 35 -11.40 1.60 3.22
C ASP A 35 -12.28 1.02 4.33
N ARG A 36 -13.51 0.65 3.98
CA ARG A 36 -14.38 -0.18 4.83
C ARG A 36 -14.17 -1.63 4.46
N PHE A 37 -13.92 -2.50 5.43
CA PHE A 37 -13.86 -3.93 5.16
C PHE A 37 -15.12 -4.41 4.43
N ASN A 38 -14.92 -5.13 3.33
CA ASN A 38 -16.01 -5.61 2.47
C ASN A 38 -16.93 -4.47 1.97
N GLY A 39 -16.35 -3.29 1.74
CA GLY A 39 -17.01 -2.15 1.11
C GLY A 39 -17.46 -2.44 -0.32
N TYR A 40 -18.32 -1.57 -0.85
CA TYR A 40 -18.83 -1.62 -2.23
C TYR A 40 -18.20 -0.55 -3.13
N THR A 41 -17.38 0.33 -2.57
CA THR A 41 -16.56 1.34 -3.24
C THR A 41 -15.35 1.65 -2.36
N TYR A 42 -14.39 2.41 -2.90
CA TYR A 42 -13.18 2.84 -2.20
C TYR A 42 -13.48 3.83 -1.06
N CYS A 43 -12.66 3.81 -0.01
CA CYS A 43 -12.51 4.91 0.96
C CYS A 43 -13.80 5.39 1.65
N LEU A 44 -14.65 4.44 2.05
CA LEU A 44 -15.96 4.69 2.62
C LEU A 44 -15.95 5.35 4.01
N ASN A 45 -14.85 5.25 4.76
CA ASN A 45 -14.77 5.68 6.14
C ASN A 45 -14.09 7.07 6.29
N ASP A 46 -14.17 7.66 7.48
CA ASP A 46 -13.50 8.93 7.82
C ASP A 46 -11.98 8.77 7.84
N TYR A 47 -11.22 9.84 7.58
CA TYR A 47 -9.77 9.78 7.71
C TYR A 47 -9.35 9.57 9.16
N VAL A 48 -8.47 8.60 9.34
CA VAL A 48 -7.78 8.32 10.60
C VAL A 48 -6.28 8.47 10.41
N CYS A 49 -5.54 8.62 11.50
CA CYS A 49 -4.09 8.60 11.46
C CYS A 49 -3.54 7.52 12.38
N TRP A 50 -2.43 6.92 11.94
CA TRP A 50 -1.64 5.99 12.71
C TRP A 50 -0.20 6.51 12.78
N SER A 51 0.47 6.25 13.90
CA SER A 51 1.87 6.64 14.05
C SER A 51 2.68 5.63 14.84
N ALA A 52 3.99 5.57 14.62
CA ALA A 52 4.92 4.75 15.39
C ALA A 52 6.15 5.57 15.81
N PRO A 53 6.79 5.28 16.96
CA PRO A 53 8.09 5.85 17.29
C PRO A 53 9.10 5.55 16.17
N VAL A 54 9.92 6.53 15.77
CA VAL A 54 10.97 6.29 14.76
C VAL A 54 11.98 5.21 15.19
N SER A 55 12.13 5.01 16.51
CA SER A 55 12.98 3.97 17.10
C SER A 55 12.32 2.59 17.19
N ASP A 56 11.00 2.47 16.95
CA ASP A 56 10.26 1.22 17.10
C ASP A 56 9.02 1.13 16.19
N LEU A 57 9.24 0.68 14.96
CA LEU A 57 8.17 0.48 13.96
C LEU A 57 7.27 -0.74 14.24
N SER A 58 7.40 -1.41 15.39
CA SER A 58 6.49 -2.46 15.85
C SER A 58 5.30 -1.93 16.67
N ASP A 59 5.39 -0.67 17.11
CA ASP A 59 4.49 -0.04 18.09
C ASP A 59 3.65 1.07 17.47
N TRP A 60 2.78 0.68 16.53
CA TRP A 60 1.82 1.59 15.89
C TRP A 60 0.67 1.94 16.84
N ARG A 61 0.39 3.24 16.96
CA ARG A 61 -0.67 3.84 17.76
C ARG A 61 -1.73 4.43 16.85
N TYR A 62 -2.99 4.10 17.13
CA TYR A 62 -4.15 4.78 16.56
C TYR A 62 -4.26 6.19 17.16
N GLU A 63 -4.17 7.22 16.31
CA GLU A 63 -4.26 8.62 16.75
C GLU A 63 -5.70 9.12 16.80
N GLY A 64 -6.65 8.38 16.21
CA GLY A 64 -8.04 8.77 16.12
C GLY A 64 -8.47 9.16 14.71
N VAL A 65 -9.75 9.50 14.59
CA VAL A 65 -10.32 10.15 13.42
C VAL A 65 -9.78 11.58 13.37
N ILE A 66 -9.01 11.89 12.34
CA ILE A 66 -8.39 13.21 12.15
C ILE A 66 -9.28 14.15 11.33
N TYR A 67 -10.14 13.61 10.46
CA TYR A 67 -11.05 14.41 9.63
C TYR A 67 -12.25 13.60 9.18
N LYS A 68 -13.46 14.13 9.37
CA LYS A 68 -14.70 13.43 8.97
C LYS A 68 -15.13 13.82 7.56
N LYS A 69 -15.74 12.88 6.85
CA LYS A 69 -16.24 13.11 5.49
C LYS A 69 -17.22 14.28 5.42
N ASN A 70 -18.02 14.48 6.47
CA ASN A 70 -19.03 15.54 6.55
C ASN A 70 -18.53 16.85 7.19
N ASP A 71 -17.24 16.95 7.52
CA ASP A 71 -16.64 18.22 7.90
C ASP A 71 -16.38 19.12 6.66
N ASP A 72 -16.33 18.55 5.44
CA ASP A 72 -16.28 19.34 4.20
C ASP A 72 -17.66 19.95 3.89
N PRO A 73 -17.78 21.28 3.70
CA PRO A 73 -19.05 21.95 3.38
C PRO A 73 -19.74 21.45 2.10
N LYS A 74 -19.02 20.81 1.18
CA LYS A 74 -19.58 20.21 -0.03
C LYS A 74 -20.10 18.79 0.19
N ASN A 75 -19.83 18.17 1.33
CA ASN A 75 -20.29 16.83 1.68
C ASN A 75 -21.11 16.79 2.99
N PRO A 76 -22.10 17.68 3.20
CA PRO A 76 -22.77 17.82 4.50
C PRO A 76 -23.48 16.53 4.96
N ASP A 77 -23.91 15.70 4.01
CA ASP A 77 -24.61 14.43 4.26
C ASP A 77 -23.64 13.23 4.37
N GLY A 78 -22.34 13.41 4.11
CA GLY A 78 -21.32 12.37 4.20
C GLY A 78 -21.44 11.25 3.15
N GLU A 79 -22.13 11.53 2.05
CA GLU A 79 -22.39 10.57 0.96
C GLU A 79 -21.19 10.38 0.04
N MET A 80 -20.33 11.40 -0.08
CA MET A 80 -19.06 11.29 -0.81
C MET A 80 -17.97 10.64 0.06
N CYS A 81 -17.06 9.94 -0.60
CA CYS A 81 -15.86 9.31 -0.05
C CYS A 81 -14.68 10.29 -0.04
N LEU A 82 -13.72 10.04 0.85
CA LEU A 82 -12.51 10.85 1.02
C LEU A 82 -11.33 10.10 0.38
N TYR A 83 -10.79 10.62 -0.73
CA TYR A 83 -9.71 9.97 -1.48
C TYR A 83 -8.33 10.58 -1.21
N ALA A 84 -7.38 9.66 -0.97
CA ALA A 84 -5.93 9.80 -1.07
C ALA A 84 -5.39 11.13 -0.51
N PRO A 85 -5.38 11.31 0.82
CA PRO A 85 -4.88 12.52 1.40
C PRO A 85 -3.35 12.57 1.38
N ASP A 86 -2.79 13.76 1.25
CA ASP A 86 -1.39 14.03 1.54
C ASP A 86 -1.26 15.27 2.43
N VAL A 87 -0.20 15.33 3.23
CA VAL A 87 0.02 16.38 4.22
C VAL A 87 1.34 17.10 4.01
N THR A 88 1.36 18.41 4.28
CA THR A 88 2.59 19.19 4.38
C THR A 88 2.53 20.15 5.56
N VAL A 89 3.70 20.59 6.01
CA VAL A 89 3.81 21.68 6.98
C VAL A 89 3.91 23.00 6.21
N GLY A 90 2.94 23.88 6.39
CA GLY A 90 2.92 25.18 5.74
C GLY A 90 3.97 26.14 6.31
N PRO A 91 4.19 27.30 5.67
CA PRO A 91 5.18 28.29 6.12
C PRO A 91 4.90 28.86 7.52
N ASP A 92 3.66 28.75 8.00
CA ASP A 92 3.23 29.15 9.33
C ASP A 92 3.39 28.06 10.41
N GLY A 93 3.90 26.89 10.04
CA GLY A 93 4.14 25.76 10.93
C GLY A 93 2.93 24.88 11.20
N ARG A 94 1.77 25.15 10.57
CA ARG A 94 0.57 24.29 10.66
C ARG A 94 0.62 23.16 9.64
N TYR A 95 -0.16 22.12 9.89
CA TYR A 95 -0.29 20.93 9.04
C TYR A 95 -1.48 21.08 8.11
N TYR A 96 -1.26 20.95 6.81
CA TYR A 96 -2.28 21.10 5.78
C TYR A 96 -2.48 19.76 5.07
N LEU A 97 -3.69 19.21 5.19
CA LEU A 97 -4.12 17.97 4.57
C LEU A 97 -4.87 18.28 3.28
N TYR A 98 -4.31 17.90 2.14
CA TYR A 98 -4.93 18.02 0.83
C TYR A 98 -5.66 16.72 0.50
N TYR A 99 -6.87 16.81 -0.03
CA TYR A 99 -7.67 15.64 -0.40
C TYR A 99 -8.67 15.97 -1.52
N VAL A 100 -9.25 14.92 -2.11
CA VAL A 100 -10.33 15.04 -3.10
C VAL A 100 -11.54 14.23 -2.62
N LEU A 101 -12.74 14.79 -2.76
CA LEU A 101 -13.99 14.05 -2.56
C LEU A 101 -14.33 13.26 -3.82
N ASP A 102 -14.79 12.02 -3.66
CA ASP A 102 -15.33 11.27 -4.79
C ASP A 102 -16.50 12.06 -5.42
N HIS A 103 -16.64 12.00 -6.75
CA HIS A 103 -17.56 12.85 -7.54
C HIS A 103 -17.20 14.33 -7.68
N MET A 104 -16.09 14.78 -7.10
CA MET A 104 -15.53 16.11 -7.36
C MET A 104 -14.23 16.02 -8.17
N CYS A 105 -13.85 17.13 -8.79
CA CYS A 105 -12.58 17.25 -9.52
C CYS A 105 -11.80 18.50 -9.11
N ILE A 106 -11.96 18.91 -7.86
CA ILE A 106 -11.27 20.03 -7.20
C ILE A 106 -10.50 19.49 -6.00
N VAL A 107 -9.49 20.23 -5.55
CA VAL A 107 -8.70 19.88 -4.37
C VAL A 107 -9.21 20.65 -3.15
N SER A 108 -9.59 19.91 -2.11
CA SER A 108 -9.95 20.44 -0.79
C SER A 108 -8.73 20.44 0.14
N VAL A 109 -8.76 21.32 1.14
CA VAL A 109 -7.71 21.45 2.16
C VAL A 109 -8.35 21.52 3.54
N ALA A 110 -7.81 20.75 4.48
CA ALA A 110 -8.06 20.87 5.91
C ALA A 110 -6.77 21.23 6.65
N VAL A 111 -6.86 21.85 7.83
CA VAL A 111 -5.70 22.35 8.58
C VAL A 111 -5.75 21.93 10.06
N CYS A 112 -4.59 21.67 10.64
CA CYS A 112 -4.41 21.39 12.07
C CYS A 112 -3.12 22.01 12.62
N ASP A 113 -3.08 22.30 13.91
CA ASP A 113 -1.87 22.75 14.60
C ASP A 113 -0.96 21.58 15.03
N GLU A 114 -1.47 20.35 14.93
CA GLU A 114 -0.79 19.12 15.34
C GLU A 114 -0.73 18.12 14.18
N PRO A 115 0.30 17.25 14.10
CA PRO A 115 0.43 16.28 13.02
C PRO A 115 -0.79 15.34 12.94
N ALA A 116 -1.30 14.89 14.09
CA ALA A 116 -2.45 14.00 14.17
C ALA A 116 -3.47 14.52 15.19
N GLY A 117 -3.93 15.75 14.96
CA GLY A 117 -5.04 16.34 15.72
C GLY A 117 -6.37 16.27 14.97
N LYS A 118 -7.33 17.08 15.40
CA LYS A 118 -8.58 17.28 14.66
C LYS A 118 -8.34 18.34 13.59
N TYR A 119 -8.30 17.92 12.33
CA TYR A 119 -8.23 18.84 11.20
C TYR A 119 -9.58 19.52 11.01
N GLU A 120 -9.53 20.79 10.63
CA GLU A 120 -10.72 21.58 10.31
C GLU A 120 -10.68 21.97 8.84
N PHE A 121 -11.84 21.97 8.18
CA PHE A 121 -11.95 22.43 6.80
C PHE A 121 -11.36 23.83 6.65
N TYR A 122 -10.43 23.98 5.71
CA TYR A 122 -9.69 25.22 5.51
C TYR A 122 -10.12 25.94 4.23
N GLY A 123 -10.30 25.20 3.13
CA GLY A 123 -10.73 25.78 1.86
C GLY A 123 -10.59 24.84 0.68
N TYR A 124 -10.72 25.42 -0.51
CA TYR A 124 -10.48 24.73 -1.79
C TYR A 124 -9.37 25.48 -2.53
N VAL A 125 -8.51 24.76 -3.25
CA VAL A 125 -7.44 25.38 -4.05
C VAL A 125 -8.06 26.20 -5.18
N HIS A 126 -7.64 27.45 -5.35
CA HIS A 126 -8.27 28.39 -6.27
C HIS A 126 -7.30 29.36 -6.94
N TYR A 127 -7.68 29.86 -8.12
CA TYR A 127 -7.04 30.99 -8.79
C TYR A 127 -7.31 32.31 -8.04
N GLU A 128 -6.55 33.36 -8.35
CA GLU A 128 -6.70 34.69 -7.73
C GLU A 128 -8.13 35.27 -7.85
N ASP A 129 -8.85 34.94 -8.92
CA ASP A 129 -10.23 35.37 -9.15
C ASP A 129 -11.29 34.55 -8.38
N GLY A 130 -10.86 33.55 -7.61
CA GLY A 130 -11.72 32.64 -6.84
C GLY A 130 -12.23 31.43 -7.61
N THR A 131 -11.88 31.27 -8.89
CA THR A 131 -12.18 30.06 -9.66
C THR A 131 -11.43 28.88 -9.06
N LEU A 132 -12.12 27.76 -8.80
CA LEU A 132 -11.48 26.57 -8.20
C LEU A 132 -10.59 25.85 -9.22
N LEU A 133 -9.47 25.29 -8.74
CA LEU A 133 -8.62 24.41 -9.54
C LEU A 133 -9.41 23.20 -10.02
N GLY A 134 -9.40 22.94 -11.32
CA GLY A 134 -10.20 21.88 -11.96
C GLY A 134 -11.52 22.38 -12.57
N MET A 135 -11.93 23.62 -12.27
CA MET A 135 -13.16 24.24 -12.81
C MET A 135 -12.89 25.32 -13.86
N LYS A 136 -11.65 25.78 -14.01
CA LYS A 136 -11.30 26.77 -15.04
C LYS A 136 -11.28 26.10 -16.42
N GLU A 137 -11.72 26.82 -17.44
CA GLU A 137 -11.65 26.32 -18.82
C GLU A 137 -10.19 25.95 -19.18
N GLY A 138 -9.99 24.69 -19.56
CA GLY A 138 -8.67 24.12 -19.87
C GLY A 138 -8.01 23.33 -18.73
N ASP A 139 -8.51 23.43 -17.49
CA ASP A 139 -8.02 22.57 -16.40
C ASP A 139 -8.41 21.11 -16.65
N GLN A 140 -7.51 20.18 -16.28
CA GLN A 140 -7.86 18.77 -16.18
C GLN A 140 -8.45 18.46 -14.79
N PRO A 141 -9.36 17.48 -14.66
CA PRO A 141 -9.92 17.09 -13.37
C PRO A 141 -8.83 16.70 -12.35
N GLN A 142 -8.93 17.22 -11.14
CA GLN A 142 -7.99 16.95 -10.05
C GLN A 142 -8.30 15.63 -9.35
N PHE A 143 -7.25 14.91 -8.93
CA PHE A 143 -7.30 13.61 -8.27
C PHE A 143 -5.96 13.35 -7.57
N ASP A 144 -5.97 12.53 -6.52
CA ASP A 144 -4.81 12.10 -5.71
C ASP A 144 -3.78 13.21 -5.47
N PRO A 145 -4.02 14.14 -4.55
CA PRO A 145 -3.04 15.17 -4.23
C PRO A 145 -1.78 14.55 -3.60
N GLY A 146 -0.62 14.94 -4.12
CA GLY A 146 0.67 14.87 -3.44
C GLY A 146 1.18 16.29 -3.17
N VAL A 147 1.79 16.55 -2.02
CA VAL A 147 2.17 17.91 -1.62
C VAL A 147 3.58 17.97 -1.06
N HIS A 148 4.33 19.02 -1.42
CA HIS A 148 5.67 19.27 -0.90
C HIS A 148 5.88 20.78 -0.68
N THR A 149 6.27 21.18 0.53
CA THR A 149 6.53 22.58 0.85
C THR A 149 8.02 22.82 1.11
N GLU A 150 8.57 23.87 0.48
CA GLU A 150 9.92 24.36 0.72
C GLU A 150 9.92 25.87 0.98
N GLY A 151 10.30 26.26 2.20
CA GLY A 151 10.25 27.66 2.61
C GLY A 151 8.82 28.20 2.50
N ASP A 152 8.64 29.24 1.68
CA ASP A 152 7.34 29.88 1.46
C ASP A 152 6.57 29.32 0.24
N THR A 153 7.08 28.28 -0.41
CA THR A 153 6.50 27.73 -1.65
C THR A 153 5.99 26.32 -1.46
N THR A 154 4.75 26.08 -1.87
CA THR A 154 4.13 24.74 -1.84
C THR A 154 3.87 24.26 -3.26
N TYR A 155 4.26 23.01 -3.54
CA TYR A 155 4.04 22.33 -4.80
C TYR A 155 2.96 21.27 -4.59
N LEU A 156 1.84 21.41 -5.30
CA LEU A 156 0.73 20.47 -5.31
C LEU A 156 0.76 19.67 -6.61
N TYR A 157 0.87 18.35 -6.48
CA TYR A 157 0.89 17.40 -7.57
C TYR A 157 -0.45 16.67 -7.63
N THR A 158 -1.05 16.54 -8.80
CA THR A 158 -2.36 15.90 -8.97
C THR A 158 -2.45 15.22 -10.33
N GLY A 159 -3.35 14.25 -10.48
CA GLY A 159 -3.70 13.73 -11.80
C GLY A 159 -4.27 12.32 -11.78
N PHE A 160 -4.98 11.99 -12.85
CA PHE A 160 -5.50 10.65 -13.12
C PHE A 160 -5.53 10.42 -14.63
N CYS A 161 -4.91 9.34 -15.10
CA CYS A 161 -4.63 9.10 -16.51
C CYS A 161 -4.85 7.63 -16.88
N MET A 162 -6.04 7.29 -17.35
CA MET A 162 -6.28 5.95 -17.92
C MET A 162 -5.46 5.75 -19.20
N ALA A 163 -4.99 4.52 -19.44
CA ALA A 163 -4.13 4.18 -20.57
C ALA A 163 -4.68 4.61 -21.95
N ASN A 164 -6.01 4.62 -22.14
CA ASN A 164 -6.65 4.94 -23.42
C ASN A 164 -7.41 6.28 -23.39
N ASP A 165 -7.06 7.19 -22.47
CA ASP A 165 -7.70 8.49 -22.33
C ASP A 165 -6.77 9.62 -22.83
N ASP A 166 -7.01 10.07 -24.06
CA ASP A 166 -6.26 11.17 -24.70
C ASP A 166 -6.71 12.56 -24.24
N SER A 167 -7.69 12.67 -23.34
CA SER A 167 -8.04 13.92 -22.68
C SER A 167 -7.15 14.25 -21.49
N ARG A 168 -6.27 13.31 -21.09
CA ARG A 168 -5.40 13.37 -19.92
C ARG A 168 -3.95 13.34 -20.33
N ASN A 169 -3.16 14.36 -19.98
CA ASN A 169 -1.81 14.51 -20.52
C ASN A 169 -0.73 13.93 -19.61
N GLY A 170 -1.03 13.80 -18.32
CA GLY A 170 -0.09 13.34 -17.31
C GLY A 170 -0.37 13.99 -15.94
N PRO A 171 0.51 13.75 -14.95
CA PRO A 171 0.44 14.41 -13.66
C PRO A 171 0.80 15.88 -13.82
N MET A 172 0.08 16.72 -13.08
CA MET A 172 0.24 18.15 -13.04
C MET A 172 0.95 18.56 -11.75
N VAL A 173 1.74 19.62 -11.83
CA VAL A 173 2.19 20.38 -10.66
C VAL A 173 1.59 21.78 -10.71
N THR A 174 1.07 22.24 -9.57
CA THR A 174 0.53 23.58 -9.33
C THR A 174 1.31 24.21 -8.18
N VAL A 175 1.76 25.45 -8.35
CA VAL A 175 2.52 26.16 -7.30
C VAL A 175 1.56 27.05 -6.52
N LEU A 176 1.54 26.91 -5.20
CA LEU A 176 0.64 27.64 -4.31
C LEU A 176 1.37 28.76 -3.58
N GLU A 177 0.63 29.79 -3.22
CA GLU A 177 1.05 30.84 -2.31
C GLU A 177 1.16 30.34 -0.86
N LYS A 178 1.77 31.15 0.00
CA LYS A 178 1.98 30.85 1.42
C LYS A 178 0.69 30.63 2.23
N ASP A 179 -0.47 30.98 1.67
CA ASP A 179 -1.77 30.78 2.30
C ASP A 179 -2.30 29.35 2.10
N MET A 180 -1.58 28.52 1.32
CA MET A 180 -1.86 27.11 1.05
C MET A 180 -3.11 26.86 0.17
N LEU A 181 -3.73 27.90 -0.39
CA LEU A 181 -4.94 27.79 -1.23
C LEU A 181 -4.81 28.48 -2.57
N THR A 182 -4.16 29.65 -2.60
CA THR A 182 -4.12 30.49 -3.80
C THR A 182 -3.06 30.00 -4.77
N ILE A 183 -3.44 29.77 -6.03
CA ILE A 183 -2.52 29.40 -7.10
C ILE A 183 -1.61 30.58 -7.43
N LYS A 184 -0.30 30.36 -7.27
CA LYS A 184 0.77 31.25 -7.71
C LYS A 184 1.20 30.96 -9.15
N GLU A 185 1.36 29.69 -9.49
CA GLU A 185 1.63 29.25 -10.87
C GLU A 185 0.63 28.17 -11.28
N ALA A 186 -0.02 28.38 -12.43
CA ALA A 186 -1.01 27.47 -12.97
C ALA A 186 -0.44 26.07 -13.25
N PRO A 187 -1.31 25.04 -13.32
CA PRO A 187 -0.90 23.66 -13.55
C PRO A 187 -0.01 23.48 -14.79
N ARG A 188 1.03 22.64 -14.67
CA ARG A 188 1.84 22.17 -15.80
C ARG A 188 2.14 20.69 -15.67
N PHE A 189 2.27 19.98 -16.79
CA PHE A 189 2.54 18.55 -16.80
C PHE A 189 4.02 18.24 -16.54
N ILE A 190 4.30 17.25 -15.69
CA ILE A 190 5.68 16.90 -15.28
C ILE A 190 6.16 15.53 -15.80
N ALA A 191 5.23 14.68 -16.24
CA ALA A 191 5.48 13.39 -16.87
C ALA A 191 4.38 13.10 -17.90
N PRO A 192 4.57 12.16 -18.85
CA PRO A 192 3.54 11.83 -19.83
C PRO A 192 2.57 10.76 -19.32
N SER A 193 1.31 10.88 -19.71
CA SER A 193 0.39 9.73 -19.79
C SER A 193 0.66 8.91 -21.06
N LYS A 194 0.05 7.72 -21.15
CA LYS A 194 0.29 6.76 -22.26
C LYS A 194 0.11 7.35 -23.67
N PRO A 195 -0.91 8.15 -23.99
CA PRO A 195 -1.04 8.74 -25.33
C PRO A 195 0.11 9.66 -25.74
N TYR A 196 0.89 10.18 -24.79
CA TYR A 196 1.93 11.19 -25.00
C TYR A 196 3.36 10.71 -24.67
N SER A 197 3.56 9.41 -24.41
CA SER A 197 4.82 8.87 -23.88
C SER A 197 5.84 8.43 -24.93
N ALA A 198 5.48 8.40 -26.21
CA ALA A 198 6.38 7.90 -27.26
C ALA A 198 7.71 8.67 -27.31
N GLY A 199 8.82 7.96 -27.06
CA GLY A 199 10.18 8.48 -27.00
C GLY A 199 10.57 9.12 -25.66
N SER A 200 9.74 9.02 -24.62
CA SER A 200 9.95 9.71 -23.34
C SER A 200 10.80 8.94 -22.32
N GLY A 201 10.91 7.61 -22.48
CA GLY A 201 11.49 6.70 -21.49
C GLY A 201 10.49 6.21 -20.44
N TYR A 202 9.23 6.65 -20.50
CA TYR A 202 8.14 6.20 -19.63
C TYR A 202 7.32 5.05 -20.24
N GLU A 203 7.61 4.62 -21.47
CA GLU A 203 6.79 3.64 -22.18
C GLU A 203 6.61 2.32 -21.42
N GLY A 204 5.35 1.94 -21.17
CA GLY A 204 4.99 0.77 -20.36
C GLY A 204 4.88 1.04 -18.87
N HIS A 205 5.32 2.22 -18.41
CA HIS A 205 5.27 2.68 -17.02
C HIS A 205 4.75 4.12 -16.93
N GLU A 206 3.89 4.52 -17.86
CA GLU A 206 3.32 5.86 -17.88
C GLU A 206 2.48 6.16 -16.66
N PHE A 207 2.33 7.44 -16.33
CA PHE A 207 1.56 7.86 -15.18
C PHE A 207 0.09 7.41 -15.28
N PHE A 208 -0.42 6.82 -14.19
CA PHE A 208 -1.82 6.50 -13.98
C PHE A 208 -2.41 7.36 -12.86
N GLU A 209 -1.89 7.27 -11.63
CA GLU A 209 -2.40 8.00 -10.45
C GLU A 209 -1.35 8.11 -9.33
N ALA A 210 -1.76 8.48 -8.11
CA ALA A 210 -0.94 8.49 -6.89
C ALA A 210 0.36 9.31 -6.94
N PRO A 211 0.36 10.58 -7.41
CA PRO A 211 1.57 11.39 -7.42
C PRO A 211 2.03 11.68 -5.98
N SER A 212 3.29 11.41 -5.68
CA SER A 212 3.90 11.73 -4.39
C SER A 212 5.31 12.26 -4.59
N MET A 213 5.63 13.37 -3.92
CA MET A 213 6.92 14.07 -4.09
C MET A 213 7.78 13.93 -2.84
N ARG A 214 9.05 13.58 -3.03
CA ARG A 214 10.07 13.54 -1.97
C ARG A 214 11.35 14.21 -2.45
N LYS A 215 12.11 14.78 -1.52
CA LYS A 215 13.43 15.35 -1.82
C LYS A 215 14.52 14.62 -1.07
N VAL A 216 15.56 14.22 -1.80
CA VAL A 216 16.76 13.56 -1.27
C VAL A 216 17.96 14.41 -1.68
N GLY A 217 18.52 15.14 -0.72
CA GLY A 217 19.55 16.14 -1.00
C GLY A 217 19.03 17.23 -1.94
N ASN A 218 19.58 17.29 -3.15
CA ASN A 218 19.18 18.26 -4.18
C ASN A 218 18.30 17.66 -5.29
N THR A 219 17.89 16.41 -5.15
CA THR A 219 17.13 15.67 -6.17
C THR A 219 15.70 15.45 -5.69
N TYR A 220 14.75 15.76 -6.56
CA TYR A 220 13.34 15.46 -6.39
C TYR A 220 13.05 14.06 -6.93
N TYR A 221 12.32 13.28 -6.15
CA TYR A 221 11.83 11.95 -6.44
C TYR A 221 10.32 12.06 -6.58
N PHE A 222 9.85 11.90 -7.81
CA PHE A 222 8.44 11.81 -8.13
C PHE A 222 8.04 10.34 -8.14
N ILE A 223 7.33 9.90 -7.11
CA ILE A 223 6.75 8.56 -6.98
C ILE A 223 5.33 8.59 -7.55
N TYR A 224 4.94 7.54 -8.26
CA TYR A 224 3.59 7.46 -8.84
C TYR A 224 3.19 6.02 -9.16
N SER A 225 1.88 5.78 -9.28
CA SER A 225 1.32 4.53 -9.79
C SER A 225 1.26 4.55 -11.31
N SER A 226 1.75 3.48 -11.95
CA SER A 226 1.80 3.42 -13.42
C SER A 226 0.52 2.82 -14.02
N ILE A 227 0.39 2.86 -15.34
CA ILE A 227 -0.69 2.18 -16.09
C ILE A 227 -0.75 0.65 -15.90
N ASN A 228 0.22 0.05 -15.20
CA ASN A 228 0.18 -1.35 -14.79
C ASN A 228 -0.62 -1.54 -13.49
N PHE A 229 -1.05 -0.46 -12.83
CA PHE A 229 -1.83 -0.41 -11.59
C PHE A 229 -1.09 -0.95 -10.35
N HIS A 230 -0.47 -2.12 -10.44
CA HIS A 230 0.08 -2.88 -9.30
C HIS A 230 1.41 -2.33 -8.77
N GLU A 231 1.99 -1.31 -9.39
CA GLU A 231 3.35 -0.86 -9.07
C GLU A 231 3.44 0.62 -8.73
N LEU A 232 4.39 0.93 -7.85
CA LEU A 232 4.87 2.30 -7.63
C LEU A 232 6.20 2.46 -8.34
N CYS A 233 6.21 3.39 -9.29
CA CYS A 233 7.37 3.80 -10.05
C CYS A 233 7.95 5.10 -9.50
N TYR A 234 9.14 5.46 -9.98
CA TYR A 234 9.71 6.77 -9.70
C TYR A 234 10.44 7.39 -10.89
N ALA A 235 10.43 8.71 -10.89
CA ALA A 235 11.23 9.56 -11.75
C ALA A 235 12.00 10.59 -10.92
N THR A 236 13.12 11.09 -11.43
CA THR A 236 13.94 12.07 -10.71
C THR A 236 14.16 13.35 -11.50
N SER A 237 14.23 14.48 -10.82
CA SER A 237 14.61 15.78 -11.39
C SER A 237 15.45 16.60 -10.40
N SER A 238 16.17 17.60 -10.92
CA SER A 238 16.78 18.66 -10.11
C SER A 238 15.82 19.84 -9.87
N SER A 239 14.65 19.84 -10.51
CA SER A 239 13.59 20.82 -10.38
C SER A 239 12.32 20.15 -9.85
N PRO A 240 11.56 20.80 -8.95
CA PRO A 240 10.28 20.25 -8.48
C PRO A 240 9.18 20.31 -9.56
N VAL A 241 9.40 21.04 -10.66
CA VAL A 241 8.31 21.37 -11.60
C VAL A 241 8.52 20.93 -13.04
N GLU A 242 9.66 20.32 -13.38
CA GLU A 242 9.97 19.92 -14.76
C GLU A 242 11.15 18.95 -14.83
N GLY A 243 11.35 18.32 -15.98
CA GLY A 243 12.58 17.57 -16.29
C GLY A 243 12.70 16.23 -15.57
N PHE A 244 11.58 15.63 -15.17
CA PHE A 244 11.59 14.30 -14.55
C PHE A 244 11.97 13.22 -15.57
N VAL A 245 12.87 12.35 -15.14
CA VAL A 245 13.34 11.21 -15.93
C VAL A 245 13.00 9.94 -15.18
N PHE A 246 12.26 9.03 -15.83
CA PHE A 246 11.91 7.72 -15.30
C PHE A 246 13.15 6.94 -14.84
N ARG A 247 13.05 6.26 -13.71
CA ARG A 247 14.16 5.51 -13.09
C ARG A 247 13.85 4.04 -12.79
N GLY A 248 12.58 3.65 -12.76
CA GLY A 248 12.17 2.26 -12.57
C GLY A 248 11.02 2.09 -11.58
N THR A 249 10.80 0.84 -11.18
CA THR A 249 9.78 0.43 -10.22
C THR A 249 10.41 0.29 -8.83
N ILE A 250 9.80 0.91 -7.81
CA ILE A 250 10.20 0.78 -6.40
C ILE A 250 9.57 -0.47 -5.79
N VAL A 251 8.28 -0.73 -6.02
CA VAL A 251 7.59 -1.89 -5.45
C VAL A 251 6.41 -2.29 -6.35
N SER A 252 6.13 -3.59 -6.41
CA SER A 252 4.91 -4.13 -7.02
C SER A 252 4.12 -4.90 -5.98
N ASN A 253 2.83 -4.61 -5.81
CA ASN A 253 1.95 -5.30 -4.86
C ASN A 253 1.51 -6.72 -5.31
N ASN A 254 2.22 -7.27 -6.30
CA ASN A 254 2.18 -8.67 -6.70
C ASN A 254 3.56 -9.26 -7.09
N ASP A 255 4.66 -8.60 -6.70
CA ASP A 255 6.06 -8.97 -7.01
C ASP A 255 6.40 -9.09 -8.51
N VAL A 256 5.55 -8.69 -9.46
CA VAL A 256 5.90 -8.64 -10.90
C VAL A 256 7.11 -7.73 -11.11
N GLY A 257 8.07 -8.16 -11.93
CA GLY A 257 9.34 -7.48 -12.21
C GLY A 257 10.56 -8.08 -11.50
N ILE A 258 10.34 -8.87 -10.44
CA ILE A 258 11.42 -9.50 -9.67
C ILE A 258 11.75 -10.89 -10.22
N ASP A 259 13.01 -11.12 -10.57
CA ASP A 259 13.52 -12.39 -11.13
C ASP A 259 14.51 -13.16 -10.22
N THR A 260 14.77 -12.63 -9.03
CA THR A 260 15.79 -13.17 -8.10
C THR A 260 15.40 -14.51 -7.47
N TYR A 261 14.11 -14.79 -7.33
CA TYR A 261 13.59 -16.04 -6.73
C TYR A 261 12.50 -16.73 -7.57
N LYS A 262 12.04 -16.11 -8.66
CA LYS A 262 10.93 -16.58 -9.52
C LYS A 262 11.09 -16.04 -10.95
N PRO A 263 10.30 -16.49 -11.94
CA PRO A 263 10.22 -15.80 -13.22
C PRO A 263 9.69 -14.35 -13.06
N ALA A 264 10.32 -13.38 -13.73
CA ALA A 264 10.01 -11.95 -13.60
C ALA A 264 8.51 -11.62 -13.72
N ASN A 265 7.86 -12.20 -14.73
CA ASN A 265 6.46 -11.92 -15.07
C ASN A 265 5.45 -12.76 -14.29
N LYS A 266 5.89 -13.65 -13.40
CA LYS A 266 4.99 -14.43 -12.57
C LYS A 266 4.49 -13.56 -11.41
N PRO A 267 3.18 -13.29 -11.30
CA PRO A 267 2.63 -12.65 -10.11
C PRO A 267 2.65 -13.62 -8.93
N MET A 268 2.98 -13.11 -7.75
CA MET A 268 3.00 -13.87 -6.50
C MET A 268 1.91 -13.45 -5.53
N PHE A 269 1.07 -12.49 -5.92
CA PHE A 269 -0.08 -12.03 -5.17
C PHE A 269 -1.15 -11.51 -6.15
N TYR A 270 -2.38 -11.34 -5.68
CA TYR A 270 -3.44 -10.69 -6.45
C TYR A 270 -3.42 -9.18 -6.17
N GLY A 271 -2.74 -8.43 -7.03
CA GLY A 271 -2.56 -6.99 -6.92
C GLY A 271 -3.80 -6.19 -7.35
N GLY A 272 -3.62 -4.88 -7.53
CA GLY A 272 -4.67 -3.96 -7.96
C GLY A 272 -4.06 -2.59 -8.18
N ASN A 273 -4.79 -1.50 -7.93
CA ASN A 273 -4.12 -0.21 -7.80
C ASN A 273 -3.08 -0.23 -6.66
N ASN A 274 -2.15 0.71 -6.70
CA ASN A 274 -1.10 0.85 -5.71
C ASN A 274 -0.85 2.34 -5.46
N HIS A 275 -0.55 2.69 -4.22
CA HIS A 275 -0.39 4.07 -3.76
C HIS A 275 0.48 4.08 -2.52
N GLY A 276 1.40 5.03 -2.43
CA GLY A 276 2.20 5.32 -1.25
C GLY A 276 3.46 6.09 -1.62
N SER A 277 4.39 6.19 -0.68
CA SER A 277 5.60 6.98 -0.88
C SER A 277 6.78 6.51 -0.03
N ILE A 278 7.92 7.15 -0.24
CA ILE A 278 9.16 6.85 0.47
C ILE A 278 9.39 7.81 1.64
N VAL A 279 10.01 7.32 2.71
CA VAL A 279 10.43 8.16 3.83
C VAL A 279 11.72 7.64 4.46
N LEU A 280 12.55 8.55 4.97
CA LEU A 280 13.74 8.24 5.74
C LEU A 280 13.39 8.19 7.23
N ILE A 281 13.61 7.05 7.88
CA ILE A 281 13.38 6.86 9.32
C ILE A 281 14.69 6.33 9.92
N ASN A 282 15.31 7.09 10.82
CA ASN A 282 16.57 6.72 11.48
C ASN A 282 17.63 6.16 10.51
N ASP A 283 18.00 6.95 9.50
CA ASP A 283 19.00 6.62 8.46
C ASP A 283 18.65 5.44 7.54
N GLN A 284 17.45 4.88 7.63
CA GLN A 284 16.95 3.83 6.74
C GLN A 284 15.77 4.34 5.91
N TRP A 285 15.86 4.18 4.59
CA TRP A 285 14.74 4.48 3.69
C TRP A 285 13.72 3.34 3.67
N TYR A 286 12.46 3.71 3.59
CA TYR A 286 11.34 2.78 3.48
C TYR A 286 10.42 3.19 2.34
N ILE A 287 9.80 2.22 1.68
CA ILE A 287 8.64 2.41 0.80
C ILE A 287 7.39 1.98 1.55
N PHE A 288 6.40 2.86 1.61
CA PHE A 288 5.04 2.55 2.06
C PHE A 288 4.16 2.35 0.84
N TYR A 289 3.30 1.35 0.89
CA TYR A 289 2.40 0.96 -0.21
C TYR A 289 1.21 0.18 0.36
N HIS A 290 0.33 -0.34 -0.51
CA HIS A 290 -0.75 -1.21 -0.06
C HIS A 290 -0.91 -2.46 -0.91
N ARG A 291 -1.55 -3.47 -0.31
CA ARG A 291 -1.95 -4.72 -0.97
C ARG A 291 -3.46 -4.89 -0.93
N HIS A 292 -4.00 -5.67 -1.86
CA HIS A 292 -5.42 -5.96 -1.95
C HIS A 292 -5.79 -7.19 -1.11
N THR A 293 -6.94 -7.14 -0.42
CA THR A 293 -7.45 -8.26 0.37
C THR A 293 -8.92 -8.50 0.06
N ASN A 294 -9.53 -9.49 0.71
CA ASN A 294 -10.92 -9.92 0.57
C ASN A 294 -11.33 -10.40 -0.85
N GLY A 295 -10.37 -10.44 -1.77
CA GLY A 295 -10.61 -10.69 -3.19
C GLY A 295 -11.41 -9.56 -3.84
N THR A 296 -11.31 -8.32 -3.33
CA THR A 296 -11.93 -7.13 -3.92
C THR A 296 -10.90 -6.01 -4.05
N ASN A 297 -11.27 -4.92 -4.71
CA ASN A 297 -10.47 -3.69 -4.76
C ASN A 297 -10.62 -2.80 -3.51
N PHE A 298 -11.61 -3.07 -2.65
CA PHE A 298 -12.10 -2.12 -1.62
C PHE A 298 -11.73 -2.53 -0.19
N SER A 299 -10.72 -3.36 -0.03
CA SER A 299 -10.22 -3.80 1.28
C SER A 299 -8.71 -3.88 1.20
N ARG A 300 -8.06 -2.72 1.24
CA ARG A 300 -6.63 -2.60 1.02
C ARG A 300 -5.89 -2.39 2.34
N GLN A 301 -4.80 -3.11 2.52
CA GLN A 301 -4.00 -3.08 3.75
C GLN A 301 -2.64 -2.44 3.53
N ALA A 302 -2.21 -1.62 4.49
CA ALA A 302 -0.96 -0.89 4.45
C ALA A 302 0.25 -1.82 4.67
N CYS A 303 1.25 -1.69 3.80
CA CYS A 303 2.50 -2.45 3.82
C CYS A 303 3.71 -1.51 3.74
N ILE A 304 4.85 -1.98 4.25
CA ILE A 304 6.10 -1.22 4.27
C ILE A 304 7.27 -2.15 3.93
N GLU A 305 8.21 -1.72 3.11
CA GLU A 305 9.48 -2.43 2.88
C GLU A 305 10.67 -1.49 3.05
N ARG A 306 11.82 -2.07 3.41
CA ARG A 306 13.10 -1.33 3.41
C ARG A 306 13.58 -1.16 1.97
N ILE A 307 14.08 0.02 1.66
CA ILE A 307 14.74 0.31 0.38
C ILE A 307 16.07 1.01 0.64
N SER A 308 16.92 1.05 -0.37
CA SER A 308 18.14 1.86 -0.36
C SER A 308 18.12 2.78 -1.57
N ILE A 309 18.69 3.97 -1.39
CA ILE A 309 18.97 4.90 -2.48
C ILE A 309 20.49 4.89 -2.67
N ASP A 310 20.95 4.42 -3.83
CA ASP A 310 22.38 4.36 -4.12
C ASP A 310 22.99 5.75 -4.39
N GLU A 311 24.30 5.80 -4.60
CA GLU A 311 25.04 7.04 -4.88
C GLU A 311 24.60 7.77 -6.16
N ASN A 312 23.97 7.04 -7.09
CA ASN A 312 23.43 7.59 -8.34
C ASN A 312 21.94 7.95 -8.20
N GLY A 313 21.38 7.78 -7.01
CA GLY A 313 19.98 8.05 -6.72
C GLY A 313 19.02 6.94 -7.14
N ARG A 314 19.52 5.74 -7.49
CA ARG A 314 18.69 4.61 -7.88
C ARG A 314 18.16 3.85 -6.67
N ILE A 315 16.94 3.38 -6.81
CA ILE A 315 16.23 2.47 -5.91
C ILE A 315 16.03 1.16 -6.66
N ASP A 316 16.46 0.05 -6.06
CA ASP A 316 16.14 -1.28 -6.57
C ASP A 316 14.73 -1.69 -6.12
N GLN A 317 14.05 -2.47 -6.96
CA GLN A 317 12.69 -2.92 -6.68
C GLN A 317 12.67 -3.75 -5.39
N ALA A 318 11.87 -3.31 -4.42
CA ALA A 318 11.59 -3.99 -3.19
C ALA A 318 10.70 -5.21 -3.43
N GLU A 319 11.07 -6.31 -2.79
CA GLU A 319 10.28 -7.52 -2.70
C GLU A 319 9.22 -7.38 -1.61
N MET A 320 8.00 -7.89 -1.84
CA MET A 320 7.00 -8.02 -0.79
C MET A 320 7.44 -9.09 0.21
N THR A 321 7.57 -8.70 1.48
CA THR A 321 7.97 -9.59 2.57
C THR A 321 6.93 -9.59 3.70
N SER A 322 6.93 -10.68 4.47
CA SER A 322 6.25 -10.72 5.77
C SER A 322 6.98 -9.90 6.83
N CYS A 323 8.28 -9.62 6.67
CA CYS A 323 9.11 -8.91 7.65
C CYS A 323 8.84 -7.41 7.70
N GLY A 324 8.41 -6.83 6.58
CA GLY A 324 8.20 -5.40 6.39
C GLY A 324 9.35 -4.54 6.95
N ALA A 325 9.05 -3.71 7.95
CA ALA A 325 9.98 -2.74 8.49
C ALA A 325 11.21 -3.34 9.24
N SER A 326 11.14 -4.62 9.64
CA SER A 326 12.11 -5.27 10.53
C SER A 326 13.55 -5.19 10.00
N GLY A 327 13.73 -5.50 8.71
CA GLY A 327 15.04 -5.66 8.06
C GLY A 327 15.92 -6.78 8.60
N VAL A 328 15.37 -7.61 9.48
CA VAL A 328 15.90 -8.93 9.83
C VAL A 328 14.80 -9.97 9.65
N PRO A 329 15.14 -11.24 9.39
CA PRO A 329 14.16 -12.32 9.34
C PRO A 329 13.36 -12.42 10.64
N LEU A 330 12.10 -12.84 10.53
CA LEU A 330 11.27 -13.19 11.69
C LEU A 330 11.90 -14.36 12.44
N GLU A 331 11.72 -14.42 13.76
CA GLU A 331 12.24 -15.52 14.57
C GLU A 331 11.66 -16.87 14.09
N GLY A 332 12.48 -17.89 13.89
CA GLY A 332 12.02 -19.24 13.54
C GLY A 332 11.31 -19.98 14.69
N LYS A 333 10.55 -19.27 15.53
CA LYS A 333 9.89 -19.80 16.72
C LYS A 333 8.63 -19.00 17.05
N GLY A 334 7.63 -19.69 17.56
CA GLY A 334 6.38 -19.09 18.04
C GLY A 334 5.25 -19.18 17.01
N GLU A 335 4.13 -18.55 17.34
CA GLU A 335 2.93 -18.54 16.50
C GLU A 335 2.92 -17.30 15.61
N TYR A 336 2.63 -17.52 14.33
CA TYR A 336 2.52 -16.49 13.32
C TYR A 336 1.13 -16.54 12.67
N PRO A 337 0.44 -15.40 12.58
CA PRO A 337 -0.85 -15.36 11.92
C PRO A 337 -0.68 -15.46 10.40
N ALA A 338 -1.58 -16.19 9.75
CA ALA A 338 -1.54 -16.42 8.32
C ALA A 338 -1.77 -15.14 7.51
N TYR A 339 -2.34 -14.09 8.11
CA TYR A 339 -2.56 -12.83 7.40
C TYR A 339 -1.26 -12.12 6.99
N ILE A 340 -0.10 -12.50 7.54
CA ILE A 340 1.20 -11.91 7.14
C ILE A 340 1.74 -12.50 5.84
N ALA A 341 0.98 -13.38 5.16
CA ALA A 341 1.36 -13.91 3.87
C ALA A 341 1.65 -12.78 2.88
N CYS A 342 2.87 -12.76 2.36
CA CYS A 342 3.32 -11.82 1.35
C CYS A 342 3.23 -12.40 -0.07
N ASN A 343 3.09 -13.73 -0.18
CA ASN A 343 2.77 -14.40 -1.44
C ASN A 343 1.47 -15.22 -1.27
N LEU A 344 0.59 -15.14 -2.26
CA LEU A 344 -0.69 -15.82 -2.30
C LEU A 344 -1.09 -16.08 -3.75
N PHE A 345 -1.12 -17.35 -4.17
CA PHE A 345 -1.44 -17.72 -5.55
C PHE A 345 -2.04 -19.14 -5.64
N CYS A 346 -2.44 -19.56 -6.82
CA CYS A 346 -2.86 -20.93 -7.08
C CYS A 346 -2.41 -21.38 -8.48
N SER A 347 -2.91 -22.53 -8.95
CA SER A 347 -2.58 -23.08 -10.26
C SER A 347 -3.08 -22.25 -11.44
N VAL A 348 -4.02 -21.32 -11.20
CA VAL A 348 -4.46 -20.34 -12.19
C VAL A 348 -3.69 -19.05 -11.95
N GLU A 349 -2.88 -18.64 -12.92
CA GLU A 349 -2.17 -17.37 -12.86
C GLU A 349 -3.14 -16.20 -13.04
N GLU A 350 -3.09 -15.28 -12.10
CA GLU A 350 -3.85 -14.04 -12.10
C GLU A 350 -3.01 -12.99 -11.37
N ALA A 351 -2.86 -11.82 -11.97
CA ALA A 351 -2.06 -10.72 -11.43
C ALA A 351 -2.89 -9.76 -10.58
N TYR A 352 -4.22 -9.75 -10.77
CA TYR A 352 -5.11 -8.77 -10.18
C TYR A 352 -6.22 -9.42 -9.35
N THR A 353 -6.66 -8.71 -8.32
CA THR A 353 -7.94 -8.95 -7.67
C THR A 353 -9.09 -8.71 -8.67
N ALA A 354 -10.32 -9.10 -8.31
CA ALA A 354 -11.46 -8.85 -9.17
C ALA A 354 -11.72 -7.35 -9.32
N GLY A 355 -12.19 -6.93 -10.50
CA GLY A 355 -12.41 -5.52 -10.84
C GLY A 355 -13.30 -4.77 -9.83
N PRO A 356 -13.30 -3.42 -9.85
CA PRO A 356 -14.10 -2.63 -8.91
C PRO A 356 -15.57 -3.04 -8.91
N GLY A 357 -16.09 -3.41 -7.74
CA GLY A 357 -17.48 -3.89 -7.56
C GLY A 357 -17.65 -5.41 -7.63
N ASP A 358 -16.61 -6.15 -8.03
CA ASP A 358 -16.62 -7.61 -8.14
C ASP A 358 -15.80 -8.30 -7.04
N TRP A 359 -15.95 -9.62 -6.93
CA TRP A 359 -15.16 -10.49 -6.05
C TRP A 359 -14.42 -11.54 -6.86
N MET A 360 -13.19 -11.85 -6.45
CA MET A 360 -12.47 -13.00 -6.96
C MET A 360 -13.30 -14.25 -6.71
N ASP A 361 -13.45 -15.06 -7.76
CA ASP A 361 -14.24 -16.28 -7.66
C ASP A 361 -13.55 -17.32 -6.78
N CYS A 362 -14.24 -18.44 -6.59
CA CYS A 362 -13.82 -19.47 -5.66
C CYS A 362 -12.54 -20.24 -6.07
N ARG A 363 -11.87 -19.93 -7.18
CA ARG A 363 -10.56 -20.52 -7.50
C ARG A 363 -9.43 -19.93 -6.68
N PHE A 364 -9.56 -18.67 -6.25
CA PHE A 364 -8.44 -17.90 -5.72
C PHE A 364 -8.49 -17.81 -4.19
N PRO A 365 -7.39 -18.14 -3.48
CA PRO A 365 -7.30 -17.86 -2.06
C PRO A 365 -7.29 -16.34 -1.79
N LYS A 366 -7.68 -15.93 -0.59
CA LYS A 366 -7.75 -14.52 -0.22
C LYS A 366 -7.58 -14.29 1.27
N LEU A 367 -6.94 -13.19 1.63
CA LEU A 367 -6.95 -12.66 2.99
C LEU A 367 -8.34 -12.10 3.31
N THR A 368 -8.95 -12.47 4.42
CA THR A 368 -10.28 -11.97 4.82
C THR A 368 -10.46 -12.12 6.33
N GLN A 369 -11.60 -11.73 6.86
CA GLN A 369 -11.96 -11.85 8.28
C GLN A 369 -13.42 -12.28 8.45
N ASP A 370 -13.74 -12.84 9.61
CA ASP A 370 -15.13 -13.19 9.97
C ASP A 370 -15.90 -12.00 10.53
N GLY A 371 -15.21 -11.06 11.19
CA GLY A 371 -15.83 -9.89 11.83
C GLY A 371 -16.20 -8.79 10.84
N SER A 372 -17.08 -7.91 11.29
CA SER A 372 -17.47 -6.73 10.51
C SER A 372 -16.38 -5.65 10.50
N ASP A 373 -16.55 -4.61 9.68
CA ASP A 373 -15.65 -3.45 9.67
C ASP A 373 -15.55 -2.82 11.06
N GLY A 374 -14.32 -2.55 11.52
CA GLY A 374 -14.04 -2.01 12.85
C GLY A 374 -14.09 -3.02 14.02
N GLU A 375 -14.42 -4.29 13.77
CA GLU A 375 -14.26 -5.34 14.79
C GLU A 375 -12.81 -5.81 14.87
N GLU A 376 -12.22 -5.76 16.07
CA GLU A 376 -10.90 -6.32 16.35
C GLU A 376 -10.95 -7.85 16.26
N CYS A 377 -10.72 -8.37 15.05
CA CYS A 377 -10.74 -9.79 14.76
C CYS A 377 -9.55 -10.18 13.88
N GLU A 378 -8.98 -11.36 14.15
CA GLU A 378 -7.86 -11.84 13.36
C GLU A 378 -8.29 -12.20 11.94
N SER A 379 -7.57 -11.67 10.96
CA SER A 379 -7.73 -12.07 9.58
C SER A 379 -7.07 -13.43 9.32
N TYR A 380 -7.54 -14.13 8.30
CA TYR A 380 -7.07 -15.44 7.91
C TYR A 380 -7.03 -15.58 6.39
N ILE A 381 -6.38 -16.62 5.87
CA ILE A 381 -6.42 -16.96 4.44
C ILE A 381 -7.61 -17.87 4.21
N ALA A 382 -8.60 -17.41 3.46
CA ALA A 382 -9.73 -18.21 3.02
C ALA A 382 -9.45 -18.89 1.67
N ASN A 383 -10.25 -19.91 1.39
CA ASN A 383 -10.35 -20.53 0.07
C ASN A 383 -9.04 -21.13 -0.46
N MET A 384 -8.23 -21.70 0.45
CA MET A 384 -7.14 -22.60 0.08
C MET A 384 -7.74 -23.87 -0.55
N ARG A 385 -7.58 -24.01 -1.85
CA ARG A 385 -8.00 -25.16 -2.67
C ARG A 385 -6.79 -25.92 -3.18
N ASP A 386 -7.00 -27.10 -3.76
CA ASP A 386 -5.90 -27.90 -4.27
C ASP A 386 -4.96 -27.09 -5.17
N GLY A 387 -3.67 -27.01 -4.79
CA GLY A 387 -2.66 -26.21 -5.46
C GLY A 387 -2.61 -24.72 -5.07
N ALA A 388 -3.42 -24.26 -4.13
CA ALA A 388 -3.30 -22.91 -3.55
C ALA A 388 -2.07 -22.84 -2.64
N VAL A 389 -1.32 -21.75 -2.74
CA VAL A 389 -0.06 -21.54 -2.03
C VAL A 389 -0.12 -20.23 -1.24
N ALA A 390 0.28 -20.29 0.03
CA ALA A 390 0.54 -19.13 0.87
C ALA A 390 2.02 -19.10 1.25
N GLY A 391 2.70 -17.98 1.01
CA GLY A 391 4.12 -17.79 1.24
C GLY A 391 4.44 -16.67 2.23
N PHE A 392 5.45 -16.92 3.06
CA PHE A 392 5.86 -16.09 4.18
C PHE A 392 7.38 -15.88 4.13
N LYS A 393 7.83 -14.62 4.10
CA LYS A 393 9.24 -14.27 3.83
C LYS A 393 9.75 -13.24 4.84
N TYR A 394 10.85 -13.45 5.56
CA TYR A 394 11.67 -14.65 5.75
C TYR A 394 11.77 -14.95 7.24
N PHE A 395 12.22 -16.15 7.59
CA PHE A 395 12.42 -16.60 8.97
C PHE A 395 13.86 -17.02 9.20
N ASP A 396 14.41 -16.69 10.36
CA ASP A 396 15.65 -17.29 10.87
C ASP A 396 15.33 -18.69 11.40
N CYS A 397 15.31 -19.67 10.50
CA CYS A 397 15.01 -21.05 10.82
C CYS A 397 16.24 -21.68 11.46
N LYS A 398 16.25 -21.85 12.77
CA LYS A 398 17.33 -22.52 13.48
C LYS A 398 16.80 -23.58 14.43
N GLY A 399 17.09 -24.84 14.12
CA GLY A 399 16.67 -25.97 14.95
C GLY A 399 15.16 -26.23 14.97
N ILE A 400 14.41 -25.68 14.00
CA ILE A 400 12.98 -25.97 13.83
C ILE A 400 12.84 -27.44 13.48
N ASN A 401 12.13 -28.19 14.31
CA ASN A 401 11.92 -29.63 14.15
C ASN A 401 10.44 -30.03 14.26
N LYS A 402 9.59 -29.08 14.63
CA LYS A 402 8.16 -29.31 14.78
C LYS A 402 7.41 -28.09 14.26
N MET A 403 6.27 -28.37 13.62
CA MET A 403 5.45 -27.34 13.02
C MET A 403 3.97 -27.66 13.22
N SER A 404 3.18 -26.61 13.45
CA SER A 404 1.73 -26.72 13.55
C SER A 404 1.03 -25.74 12.62
N VAL A 405 -0.16 -26.10 12.15
CA VAL A 405 -1.07 -25.19 11.43
C VAL A 405 -2.43 -25.20 12.11
N THR A 406 -3.02 -24.03 12.28
CA THR A 406 -4.39 -23.87 12.75
C THR A 406 -5.28 -23.54 11.56
N CYS A 407 -6.19 -24.45 11.23
CA CYS A 407 -7.05 -24.34 10.05
C CYS A 407 -8.47 -24.84 10.32
N ARG A 408 -9.40 -24.47 9.43
CA ARG A 408 -10.76 -25.01 9.36
C ARG A 408 -11.17 -25.23 7.91
N GLY A 409 -12.27 -25.94 7.69
CA GLY A 409 -12.76 -26.33 6.37
C GLY A 409 -11.84 -27.34 5.67
N GLY A 410 -12.23 -27.74 4.46
CA GLY A 410 -11.41 -28.60 3.61
C GLY A 410 -11.12 -30.01 4.19
N GLY A 411 -9.99 -30.58 3.81
CA GLY A 411 -9.47 -31.90 4.22
C GLY A 411 -8.38 -32.37 3.24
N GLY A 412 -7.29 -32.94 3.75
CA GLY A 412 -6.10 -33.26 2.96
C GLY A 412 -4.82 -32.96 3.74
N SER A 413 -3.94 -32.13 3.18
CA SER A 413 -2.72 -31.71 3.83
C SER A 413 -2.22 -30.33 3.38
N PHE A 414 -1.34 -29.76 4.17
CA PHE A 414 -0.47 -28.65 3.76
C PHE A 414 0.94 -29.20 3.54
N LEU A 415 1.43 -29.11 2.31
CA LEU A 415 2.83 -29.34 1.98
C LEU A 415 3.62 -28.11 2.40
N VAL A 416 4.68 -28.32 3.18
CA VAL A 416 5.55 -27.26 3.71
C VAL A 416 6.81 -27.19 2.85
N LYS A 417 7.14 -26.01 2.32
CA LYS A 417 8.27 -25.79 1.41
C LYS A 417 9.11 -24.58 1.80
N THR A 418 10.34 -24.52 1.31
CA THR A 418 11.25 -23.36 1.50
C THR A 418 11.43 -22.50 0.25
N SER A 419 10.87 -22.91 -0.89
CA SER A 419 10.73 -22.10 -2.10
C SER A 419 9.34 -22.28 -2.71
N TRP A 420 8.94 -21.36 -3.58
CA TRP A 420 7.58 -21.32 -4.13
C TRP A 420 7.26 -22.52 -5.05
N ASP A 421 8.26 -23.07 -5.75
CA ASP A 421 8.16 -24.19 -6.69
C ASP A 421 8.98 -25.43 -6.28
N GLY A 422 9.60 -25.40 -5.11
CA GLY A 422 10.48 -26.47 -4.65
C GLY A 422 9.75 -27.70 -4.12
N GLU A 423 10.55 -28.69 -3.77
CA GLU A 423 10.11 -29.89 -3.06
C GLU A 423 9.67 -29.56 -1.63
N ALA A 424 8.72 -30.35 -1.12
CA ALA A 424 8.27 -30.21 0.26
C ALA A 424 9.32 -30.76 1.24
N VAL A 425 9.58 -29.99 2.31
CA VAL A 425 10.38 -30.43 3.46
C VAL A 425 9.56 -31.21 4.49
N GLY A 426 8.23 -31.13 4.39
CA GLY A 426 7.30 -31.87 5.22
C GLY A 426 5.86 -31.71 4.78
N GLU A 427 4.97 -32.44 5.42
CA GLU A 427 3.54 -32.45 5.14
C GLU A 427 2.78 -32.49 6.46
N ILE A 428 1.76 -31.64 6.60
CA ILE A 428 0.86 -31.65 7.76
C ILE A 428 -0.51 -32.14 7.30
N ALA A 429 -0.87 -33.36 7.71
CA ALA A 429 -2.18 -33.91 7.43
C ALA A 429 -3.25 -33.19 8.25
N ILE A 430 -4.36 -32.84 7.59
CA ILE A 430 -5.49 -32.15 8.19
C ILE A 430 -6.80 -32.89 7.90
N HIS A 431 -7.76 -32.74 8.79
CA HIS A 431 -9.12 -33.25 8.60
C HIS A 431 -10.12 -32.10 8.49
N GLY A 432 -11.19 -32.33 7.74
CA GLY A 432 -12.26 -31.35 7.63
C GLY A 432 -12.92 -31.06 8.96
N SER A 433 -12.99 -29.78 9.30
CA SER A 433 -13.65 -29.29 10.52
C SER A 433 -14.38 -27.99 10.23
N ASN A 434 -15.51 -27.75 10.90
CA ASN A 434 -16.17 -26.44 10.87
C ASN A 434 -15.55 -25.47 11.90
N GLU A 435 -14.76 -25.99 12.83
CA GLU A 435 -14.09 -25.25 13.88
C GLU A 435 -12.61 -25.09 13.56
N TRP A 436 -11.96 -24.08 14.14
CA TRP A 436 -10.51 -23.97 14.10
C TRP A 436 -9.86 -25.16 14.84
N LYS A 437 -8.98 -25.88 14.15
CA LYS A 437 -8.22 -27.02 14.69
C LYS A 437 -6.76 -26.88 14.36
N THR A 438 -5.92 -27.20 15.36
CA THR A 438 -4.47 -27.22 15.21
C THR A 438 -4.01 -28.64 14.91
N TYR A 439 -3.26 -28.79 13.82
CA TYR A 439 -2.60 -30.02 13.41
C TYR A 439 -1.09 -29.83 13.53
N THR A 440 -0.36 -30.88 13.88
CA THR A 440 1.05 -30.78 14.26
C THR A 440 1.82 -31.97 13.72
N GLU A 441 2.99 -31.71 13.14
CA GLU A 441 3.88 -32.75 12.64
C GLU A 441 5.35 -32.45 12.98
N GLN A 442 6.18 -33.49 12.91
CA GLN A 442 7.64 -33.37 13.01
C GLN A 442 8.20 -33.00 11.64
N ILE A 443 8.55 -31.74 11.46
CA ILE A 443 9.08 -31.18 10.20
C ILE A 443 10.34 -30.42 10.52
N SER A 444 11.46 -30.83 9.91
CA SER A 444 12.74 -30.15 10.08
C SER A 444 13.00 -29.20 8.93
N PHE A 445 13.39 -27.96 9.26
CA PHE A 445 13.82 -26.99 8.26
C PHE A 445 15.35 -26.98 8.14
N PRO A 446 15.90 -26.69 6.94
CA PRO A 446 17.31 -26.34 6.82
C PRO A 446 17.64 -25.15 7.71
N ASP A 447 18.72 -25.26 8.50
CA ASP A 447 19.19 -24.13 9.31
C ASP A 447 19.58 -22.94 8.41
N GLY A 448 19.17 -21.73 8.81
CA GLY A 448 19.44 -20.47 8.11
C GLY A 448 18.19 -19.67 7.78
N VAL A 449 18.35 -18.64 6.96
CA VAL A 449 17.25 -17.77 6.54
C VAL A 449 16.46 -18.44 5.43
N ASN A 450 15.19 -18.76 5.68
CA ASN A 450 14.33 -19.43 4.73
C ASN A 450 12.98 -18.73 4.60
N ALA A 451 12.39 -18.81 3.40
CA ALA A 451 10.96 -18.58 3.24
C ALA A 451 10.20 -19.83 3.71
N ILE A 452 8.93 -19.66 4.03
CA ILE A 452 8.02 -20.76 4.35
C ILE A 452 6.83 -20.66 3.41
N TYR A 453 6.54 -21.72 2.68
CA TYR A 453 5.37 -21.83 1.82
C TYR A 453 4.51 -23.01 2.25
N PHE A 454 3.20 -22.81 2.25
CA PHE A 454 2.21 -23.87 2.42
C PHE A 454 1.45 -24.04 1.12
N GLU A 455 1.63 -25.17 0.45
CA GLU A 455 0.77 -25.60 -0.65
C GLU A 455 -0.31 -26.53 -0.13
N TYR A 456 -1.57 -26.18 -0.34
CA TYR A 456 -2.68 -27.04 0.04
C TYR A 456 -2.90 -28.15 -0.98
N LYS A 457 -2.94 -29.41 -0.50
CA LYS A 457 -3.29 -30.59 -1.29
C LYS A 457 -4.50 -31.27 -0.67
N GLY A 458 -5.63 -31.29 -1.36
CA GLY A 458 -6.85 -31.83 -0.76
C GLY A 458 -8.14 -31.42 -1.43
N TYR A 459 -9.25 -31.75 -0.79
CA TYR A 459 -10.59 -31.43 -1.28
C TYR A 459 -11.21 -30.27 -0.51
N GLY A 460 -12.24 -29.65 -1.10
CA GLY A 460 -12.97 -28.55 -0.47
C GLY A 460 -12.15 -27.24 -0.42
N ARG A 461 -12.51 -26.38 0.54
CA ARG A 461 -11.90 -25.07 0.77
C ARG A 461 -11.40 -24.99 2.22
N ALA A 462 -10.11 -25.05 2.43
CA ALA A 462 -9.51 -24.82 3.74
C ALA A 462 -9.36 -23.31 3.99
N SER A 463 -9.37 -22.93 5.26
CA SER A 463 -8.96 -21.62 5.74
C SER A 463 -7.80 -21.80 6.69
N LEU A 464 -6.75 -21.00 6.56
CA LEU A 464 -5.54 -21.04 7.39
C LEU A 464 -5.52 -19.78 8.28
N LEU A 465 -5.55 -19.97 9.59
CA LEU A 465 -5.54 -18.89 10.58
C LEU A 465 -4.13 -18.54 11.04
N SER A 466 -3.35 -19.55 11.42
CA SER A 466 -2.00 -19.37 11.96
C SER A 466 -1.15 -20.61 11.76
N PHE A 467 0.15 -20.48 12.00
CA PHE A 467 1.10 -21.59 12.09
C PHE A 467 2.09 -21.36 13.23
N VAL A 468 2.66 -22.44 13.75
CA VAL A 468 3.60 -22.42 14.87
C VAL A 468 4.92 -23.09 14.45
N LEU A 469 6.04 -22.45 14.78
CA LEU A 469 7.39 -22.97 14.61
C LEU A 469 7.98 -23.35 15.98
N GLU A 470 8.53 -24.56 16.11
CA GLU A 470 9.08 -25.12 17.38
C GLU A 470 10.46 -25.77 17.22
#